data_AF-A0A0N4UQC7-F1
#
_entry.id   AF-A0A0N4UQC7-F1
#
_cell.length_a   1.000
_cell.length_b   1.000
_cell.length_c   1.000
_cell.angle_alpha   90.00
_cell.angle_beta   90.00
_cell.angle_gamma   90.00
#
_symmetry.space_group_name_H-M   'P 1'
#
loop_
_entity.id
_entity.type
_entity.pdbx_description
1 polymer ?
#
loop_
_entity_poly.entity_id
_entity_poly.type
_entity_poly.pdbx_seq_one_letter_code
_entity_poly.pdbx_strand_id
1 'polypeptide(L)'
;NCSCGIIVNLCLITVIWKTGLIKKPFGVLSISIGSLNCSIVLVTSFYNLITFSFEMLINSFQLNRRQITKEKSANGIGQLINGIYYSNLLLHLLISVNRFYSVAFPLKYGTIFDRKKTKIMVFLIITIWSLSSFLLCVYIAFSWFINLNLPYTTAAFALLRTSFRSRMLIFDFLDATLIAPFCTTAWGTFILFTFTWMLCHFLDG
;
A
#
# COMPACT_ATOMS: atom_id res chain seq x y z
N ASN A 1 12.26 18.92 -2.70
CA ASN A 1 12.46 17.46 -2.45
C ASN A 1 11.58 16.58 -3.33
N CYS A 2 10.26 16.80 -3.41
CA CYS A 2 9.35 15.98 -4.23
C CYS A 2 9.76 15.89 -5.72
N SER A 3 10.17 17.01 -6.34
CA SER A 3 10.53 17.05 -7.77
C SER A 3 11.69 16.11 -8.11
N CYS A 4 12.71 16.02 -7.24
CA CYS A 4 13.85 15.12 -7.45
C CYS A 4 13.40 13.65 -7.47
N GLY A 5 12.49 13.26 -6.57
CA GLY A 5 11.93 11.91 -6.53
C GLY A 5 11.19 11.53 -7.82
N ILE A 6 10.37 12.44 -8.35
CA ILE A 6 9.66 12.22 -9.62
C ILE A 6 10.66 12.09 -10.78
N ILE A 7 11.64 13.00 -10.88
CA ILE A 7 12.63 13.00 -11.96
C ILE A 7 13.43 11.69 -11.98
N VAL A 8 13.90 11.23 -10.81
CA VAL A 8 14.67 9.97 -10.71
C VAL A 8 13.82 8.76 -11.13
N ASN A 9 12.57 8.66 -10.66
CA ASN A 9 11.70 7.53 -11.02
C ASN A 9 11.25 7.57 -12.50
N LEU A 10 11.02 8.75 -13.08
CA LEU A 10 10.76 8.89 -14.51
C LEU A 10 11.99 8.53 -15.36
N CYS A 11 13.20 8.88 -14.91
CA CYS A 11 14.44 8.46 -15.54
C CYS A 11 14.58 6.94 -15.53
N LEU A 12 14.35 6.29 -14.39
CA LEU A 12 14.32 4.83 -14.26
C LEU A 12 13.36 4.18 -15.26
N ILE A 13 12.10 4.64 -15.31
CA ILE A 13 11.09 4.12 -16.24
C ILE A 13 11.56 4.29 -17.70
N THR A 14 12.09 5.46 -18.03
CA THR A 14 12.59 5.78 -19.38
C THR A 14 13.75 4.87 -19.79
N VAL A 15 14.70 4.62 -18.89
CA VAL A 15 15.84 3.72 -19.13
C VAL A 15 15.36 2.28 -19.35
N ILE A 16 14.44 1.77 -18.52
CA ILE A 16 13.90 0.41 -18.66
C ILE A 16 13.12 0.26 -19.98
N TRP A 17 12.37 1.30 -20.37
CA TRP A 17 11.64 1.33 -21.64
C TRP A 17 12.61 1.30 -22.83
N LYS A 18 13.60 2.20 -22.87
CA LYS A 18 14.56 2.32 -23.97
C LYS A 18 15.46 1.09 -24.13
N THR A 19 15.85 0.45 -23.02
CA THR A 19 16.68 -0.77 -23.04
C THR A 19 15.90 -2.04 -23.39
N GLY A 20 14.56 -1.96 -23.53
CA GLY A 20 13.72 -3.13 -23.79
C GLY A 20 13.63 -4.11 -22.61
N LEU A 21 14.13 -3.73 -21.43
CA LEU A 21 14.07 -4.55 -20.21
C LEU A 21 12.64 -4.82 -19.76
N ILE A 22 11.66 -4.01 -20.20
CA ILE A 22 10.22 -4.26 -20.02
C ILE A 22 9.73 -5.62 -20.58
N LYS A 23 10.51 -6.24 -21.48
CA LYS A 23 10.24 -7.60 -21.96
C LYS A 23 10.59 -8.68 -20.93
N LYS A 24 11.43 -8.36 -19.93
CA LYS A 24 11.83 -9.26 -18.84
C LYS A 24 10.98 -9.00 -17.57
N PRO A 25 10.72 -10.03 -16.74
CA PRO A 25 10.01 -9.89 -15.45
C PRO A 25 10.57 -8.77 -14.56
N PHE A 26 11.89 -8.71 -14.42
CA PHE A 26 12.56 -7.69 -13.62
C PHE A 26 12.26 -6.25 -14.08
N GLY A 27 12.19 -6.02 -15.40
CA GLY A 27 11.85 -4.69 -15.92
C GLY A 27 10.41 -4.30 -15.67
N VAL A 28 9.47 -5.26 -15.70
CA VAL A 28 8.07 -5.02 -15.31
C VAL A 28 7.99 -4.58 -13.85
N LEU A 29 8.62 -5.33 -12.93
CA LEU A 29 8.65 -5.00 -11.51
C LEU A 29 9.26 -3.61 -11.25
N SER A 30 10.38 -3.31 -11.92
CA SER A 30 11.09 -2.05 -11.74
C SER A 30 10.30 -0.84 -12.24
N ILE A 31 9.58 -0.97 -13.37
CA ILE A 31 8.65 0.07 -13.83
C ILE A 31 7.50 0.24 -12.83
N SER A 32 6.96 -0.85 -12.28
CA SER A 32 5.88 -0.78 -11.31
C SER A 32 6.27 -0.02 -10.04
N ILE A 33 7.46 -0.27 -9.49
CA ILE A 33 8.00 0.51 -8.36
C ILE A 33 8.20 1.97 -8.75
N GLY A 34 8.81 2.25 -9.90
CA GLY A 34 8.98 3.62 -10.39
C GLY A 34 7.66 4.37 -10.49
N SER A 35 6.62 3.72 -11.02
CA SER A 35 5.28 4.28 -11.12
C SER A 35 4.63 4.54 -9.77
N LEU A 36 4.70 3.59 -8.83
CA LEU A 36 4.15 3.79 -7.47
C LEU A 36 4.89 4.89 -6.70
N ASN A 37 6.21 4.99 -6.85
CA ASN A 37 7.00 6.08 -6.28
C ASN A 37 6.62 7.44 -6.87
N CYS A 38 6.33 7.52 -8.18
CA CYS A 38 5.77 8.73 -8.77
C CYS A 38 4.40 9.04 -8.17
N SER A 39 3.51 8.03 -8.04
CA SER A 39 2.17 8.19 -7.48
C SER A 39 2.21 8.69 -6.03
N ILE A 40 3.02 8.11 -5.14
CA ILE A 40 3.09 8.53 -3.73
C ILE A 40 3.56 9.98 -3.60
N VAL A 41 4.56 10.39 -4.39
CA VAL A 41 5.09 11.75 -4.37
C VAL A 41 4.06 12.74 -4.92
N LEU A 42 3.34 12.38 -5.99
CA LEU A 42 2.28 13.21 -6.55
C LEU A 42 1.10 13.38 -5.59
N VAL A 43 0.60 12.29 -5.00
CA VAL A 43 -0.51 12.31 -4.03
C VAL A 43 -0.13 13.16 -2.80
N THR A 44 1.07 12.95 -2.26
CA THR A 44 1.56 13.71 -1.09
C THR A 44 1.76 15.20 -1.43
N SER A 45 2.32 15.50 -2.61
CA SER A 45 2.53 16.89 -3.04
C SER A 45 1.21 17.61 -3.28
N PHE A 46 0.24 16.93 -3.89
CA PHE A 46 -1.09 17.48 -4.12
C PHE A 46 -1.85 17.70 -2.81
N TYR A 47 -1.75 16.76 -1.86
CA TYR A 47 -2.32 16.93 -0.53
C TYR A 47 -1.73 18.11 0.23
N ASN A 48 -0.40 18.25 0.20
CA ASN A 48 0.29 19.37 0.84
C ASN A 48 -0.09 20.70 0.19
N LEU A 49 -0.21 20.74 -1.14
CA LEU A 49 -0.64 21.92 -1.88
C LEU A 49 -2.07 22.33 -1.49
N ILE A 50 -2.99 21.37 -1.43
CA ILE A 50 -4.37 21.58 -0.98
C ILE A 50 -4.38 22.12 0.46
N THR A 51 -3.71 21.43 1.37
CA THR A 51 -3.69 21.77 2.79
C THR A 51 -3.11 23.16 3.02
N PHE A 52 -2.01 23.49 2.34
CA PHE A 52 -1.40 24.81 2.37
C PHE A 52 -2.32 25.90 1.82
N SER A 53 -2.97 25.65 0.67
CA SER A 53 -3.91 26.59 0.06
C SER A 53 -5.12 26.87 0.95
N PHE A 54 -5.68 25.82 1.57
CA PHE A 54 -6.76 25.96 2.55
C PHE A 54 -6.31 26.70 3.80
N GLU A 55 -5.09 26.46 4.30
CA GLU A 55 -4.56 27.16 5.45
C GLU A 55 -4.36 28.66 5.20
N MET A 56 -3.81 29.00 4.03
CA MET A 56 -3.68 30.39 3.58
C MET A 56 -5.05 31.09 3.48
N LEU A 57 -6.05 30.41 2.90
CA LEU A 57 -7.43 30.93 2.80
C LEU A 57 -8.08 31.12 4.18
N ILE A 58 -7.91 30.16 5.10
CA ILE A 58 -8.50 30.25 6.45
C ILE A 58 -7.81 31.36 7.27
N ASN A 59 -6.51 31.57 7.06
CA ASN A 59 -5.77 32.67 7.69
C ASN A 59 -6.21 34.03 7.13
N SER A 60 -6.54 34.13 5.84
CA SER A 60 -7.04 35.39 5.28
C SER A 60 -8.46 35.75 5.72
N PHE A 61 -9.33 34.78 6.03
CA PHE A 61 -10.74 35.03 6.37
C PHE A 61 -11.08 35.03 7.87
N GLN A 62 -10.10 34.90 8.79
CA GLN A 62 -10.33 34.79 10.25
C GLN A 62 -11.46 33.81 10.65
N LEU A 63 -11.72 32.79 9.84
CA LEU A 63 -12.82 31.87 10.09
C LEU A 63 -12.47 30.96 11.26
N ASN A 64 -13.23 31.08 12.35
CA ASN A 64 -13.04 30.39 13.62
C ASN A 64 -13.55 28.92 13.63
N ARG A 65 -13.80 28.28 12.47
CA ARG A 65 -14.32 26.90 12.36
C ARG A 65 -13.22 25.87 12.02
N ARG A 66 -12.08 25.93 12.71
CA ARG A 66 -10.77 25.43 12.24
C ARG A 66 -10.46 23.93 12.40
N GLN A 67 -11.08 23.20 13.33
CA GLN A 67 -10.53 21.89 13.71
C GLN A 67 -11.18 20.68 13.02
N ILE A 68 -12.48 20.74 12.72
CA ILE A 68 -13.24 19.53 12.35
C ILE A 68 -12.99 19.08 10.89
N THR A 69 -12.59 19.95 9.97
CA THR A 69 -12.35 19.59 8.56
C THR A 69 -10.93 19.15 8.26
N LYS A 70 -9.91 19.69 8.97
CA LYS A 70 -8.50 19.37 8.73
C LYS A 70 -8.13 17.93 9.11
N GLU A 71 -8.60 17.44 10.27
CA GLU A 71 -8.29 16.07 10.71
C GLU A 71 -8.89 15.01 9.78
N LYS A 72 -10.05 15.29 9.16
CA LYS A 72 -10.79 14.30 8.38
C LYS A 72 -10.22 14.07 6.99
N SER A 73 -9.80 15.14 6.30
CA SER A 73 -9.13 15.00 5.01
C SER A 73 -7.75 14.34 5.17
N ALA A 74 -7.07 14.63 6.29
CA ALA A 74 -5.80 14.01 6.64
C ALA A 74 -5.91 12.48 6.76
N ASN A 75 -6.97 11.99 7.42
CA ASN A 75 -7.16 10.54 7.60
C ASN A 75 -7.38 9.81 6.28
N GLY A 76 -8.27 10.30 5.40
CA GLY A 76 -8.56 9.63 4.13
C GLY A 76 -7.34 9.56 3.19
N ILE A 77 -6.59 10.66 3.10
CA ILE A 77 -5.39 10.74 2.25
C ILE A 77 -4.23 9.97 2.87
N GLY A 78 -4.08 10.02 4.19
CA GLY A 78 -3.13 9.17 4.93
C GLY A 78 -3.32 7.69 4.61
N GLN A 79 -4.57 7.22 4.59
CA GLN A 79 -4.86 5.82 4.25
C GLN A 79 -4.57 5.47 2.78
N LEU A 80 -4.79 6.40 1.85
CA LEU A 80 -4.38 6.22 0.45
C LEU A 80 -2.86 6.12 0.32
N ILE A 81 -2.12 6.99 1.01
CA ILE A 81 -0.65 6.97 1.05
C ILE A 81 -0.16 5.64 1.63
N ASN A 82 -0.77 5.16 2.71
CA ASN A 82 -0.47 3.86 3.31
C ASN A 82 -0.67 2.72 2.31
N GLY A 83 -1.75 2.73 1.53
CA GLY A 83 -2.01 1.71 0.50
C GLY A 83 -0.92 1.65 -0.58
N ILE A 84 -0.47 2.82 -1.03
CA ILE A 84 0.65 2.90 -2.00
C ILE A 84 1.95 2.43 -1.34
N TYR A 85 2.19 2.82 -0.09
CA TYR A 85 3.38 2.43 0.67
C TYR A 85 3.49 0.90 0.85
N TYR A 86 2.42 0.24 1.30
CA TYR A 86 2.40 -1.22 1.46
C TYR A 86 2.52 -1.96 0.12
N SER A 87 1.88 -1.44 -0.94
CA SER A 87 2.07 -1.97 -2.29
C SER A 87 3.54 -1.92 -2.72
N ASN A 88 4.22 -0.81 -2.42
CA ASN A 88 5.62 -0.61 -2.77
C ASN A 88 6.55 -1.56 -2.01
N LEU A 89 6.30 -1.72 -0.71
CA LEU A 89 7.03 -2.65 0.16
C LEU A 89 6.95 -4.10 -0.36
N LEU A 90 5.76 -4.55 -0.76
CA LEU A 90 5.60 -5.87 -1.36
C LEU A 90 6.24 -6.01 -2.72
N LEU A 91 6.23 -4.96 -3.54
CA LEU A 91 6.97 -4.99 -4.81
C LEU A 91 8.48 -5.07 -4.57
N HIS A 92 9.01 -4.40 -3.56
CA HIS A 92 10.42 -4.56 -3.16
C HIS A 92 10.73 -6.00 -2.74
N LEU A 93 9.86 -6.62 -1.92
CA LEU A 93 9.98 -8.04 -1.57
C LEU A 93 9.94 -8.93 -2.83
N LEU A 94 9.00 -8.68 -3.74
CA LEU A 94 8.85 -9.43 -4.98
C LEU A 94 10.07 -9.28 -5.91
N ILE A 95 10.71 -8.10 -5.95
CA ILE A 95 11.98 -7.90 -6.64
C ILE A 95 13.11 -8.70 -5.99
N SER A 96 13.21 -8.68 -4.66
CA SER A 96 14.22 -9.46 -3.93
C SER A 96 14.07 -10.96 -4.22
N VAL A 97 12.83 -11.48 -4.19
CA VAL A 97 12.52 -12.87 -4.55
C VAL A 97 12.85 -13.13 -6.03
N ASN A 98 12.48 -12.23 -6.94
CA ASN A 98 12.80 -12.35 -8.37
C ASN A 98 14.32 -12.48 -8.60
N ARG A 99 15.12 -11.62 -7.95
CA ARG A 99 16.58 -11.66 -8.03
C ARG A 99 17.15 -12.92 -7.39
N PHE A 100 16.65 -13.31 -6.23
CA PHE A 100 17.04 -14.55 -5.57
C PHE A 100 16.83 -15.76 -6.47
N TYR A 101 15.63 -15.95 -7.05
CA TYR A 101 15.37 -17.06 -7.96
C TYR A 101 16.22 -17.02 -9.23
N SER A 102 16.53 -15.83 -9.75
CA SER A 102 17.39 -15.69 -10.93
C SER A 102 18.83 -16.17 -10.69
N VAL A 103 19.30 -16.08 -9.43
CA VAL A 103 20.66 -16.47 -9.04
C VAL A 103 20.70 -17.90 -8.49
N ALA A 104 19.81 -18.23 -7.54
CA ALA A 104 19.83 -19.50 -6.83
C ALA A 104 19.25 -20.66 -7.64
N PHE A 105 18.27 -20.39 -8.51
CA PHE A 105 17.56 -21.43 -9.26
C PHE A 105 17.33 -21.05 -10.74
N PRO A 106 18.40 -20.80 -11.53
CA PRO A 106 18.28 -20.30 -12.90
C PRO A 106 17.42 -21.19 -13.80
N LEU A 107 17.47 -22.52 -13.63
CA LEU A 107 16.66 -23.49 -14.39
C LEU A 107 15.16 -23.41 -14.05
N LYS A 108 14.80 -23.01 -12.82
CA LYS A 108 13.40 -22.85 -12.37
C LYS A 108 12.91 -21.41 -12.48
N TYR A 109 13.79 -20.45 -12.74
CA TYR A 109 13.43 -19.03 -12.80
C TYR A 109 12.30 -18.75 -13.81
N GLY A 110 12.41 -19.29 -15.02
CA GLY A 110 11.41 -19.08 -16.08
C GLY A 110 10.05 -19.70 -15.81
N THR A 111 9.97 -20.73 -14.95
CA THR A 111 8.68 -21.34 -14.59
C THR A 111 7.93 -20.53 -13.55
N ILE A 112 8.65 -19.84 -12.65
CA ILE A 112 8.08 -19.00 -11.59
C ILE A 112 7.83 -17.57 -12.09
N PHE A 113 8.85 -16.95 -12.68
CA PHE A 113 8.83 -15.58 -13.17
C PHE A 113 8.79 -15.53 -14.70
N ASP A 114 7.57 -15.58 -15.23
CA ASP A 114 7.28 -15.19 -16.61
C ASP A 114 6.67 -13.78 -16.65
N ARG A 115 6.76 -13.08 -17.79
CA ARG A 115 6.21 -11.74 -18.00
C ARG A 115 4.72 -11.69 -17.71
N LYS A 116 3.93 -12.70 -18.12
CA LYS A 116 2.49 -12.74 -17.87
C LYS A 116 2.21 -12.92 -16.37
N LYS A 117 2.88 -13.88 -15.73
CA LYS A 117 2.75 -14.15 -14.28
C LYS A 117 3.14 -12.94 -13.44
N THR A 118 4.25 -12.29 -13.78
CA THR A 118 4.76 -11.11 -13.08
C THR A 118 3.78 -9.94 -13.16
N LYS A 119 3.17 -9.69 -14.33
CA LYS A 119 2.13 -8.67 -14.47
C LYS A 119 0.91 -8.97 -13.59
N ILE A 120 0.49 -10.24 -13.52
CA ILE A 120 -0.62 -10.67 -12.65
C ILE A 120 -0.25 -10.45 -11.18
N MET A 121 0.95 -10.85 -10.75
CA MET A 121 1.43 -10.63 -9.37
C MET A 121 1.43 -9.15 -9.00
N VAL A 122 1.98 -8.28 -9.86
CA VAL A 122 1.97 -6.82 -9.66
C VAL A 122 0.54 -6.28 -9.55
N PHE A 123 -0.34 -6.70 -10.47
CA PHE A 123 -1.74 -6.28 -10.46
C PHE A 123 -2.44 -6.69 -9.17
N LEU A 124 -2.28 -7.95 -8.74
CA LEU A 124 -2.85 -8.45 -7.49
C LEU A 124 -2.34 -7.66 -6.28
N ILE A 125 -1.03 -7.40 -6.19
CA ILE A 125 -0.46 -6.57 -5.10
C ILE A 125 -1.15 -5.20 -5.08
N ILE A 126 -1.13 -4.46 -6.19
CA ILE A 126 -1.68 -3.11 -6.24
C ILE A 126 -3.19 -3.13 -5.94
N THR A 127 -3.96 -4.05 -6.51
CA THR A 127 -5.41 -4.12 -6.32
C THR A 127 -5.79 -4.51 -4.90
N ILE A 128 -5.12 -5.50 -4.29
CA ILE A 128 -5.43 -5.95 -2.93
C ILE A 128 -5.21 -4.81 -1.93
N TRP A 129 -4.09 -4.09 -2.03
CA TRP A 129 -3.78 -3.01 -1.09
C TRP A 129 -4.56 -1.74 -1.37
N SER A 130 -4.82 -1.42 -2.65
CA SER A 130 -5.72 -0.31 -3.00
C SER A 130 -7.15 -0.55 -2.50
N LEU A 131 -7.65 -1.79 -2.62
CA LEU A 131 -8.96 -2.17 -2.10
C LEU A 131 -8.99 -2.13 -0.56
N SER A 132 -7.94 -2.63 0.10
CA SER A 132 -7.84 -2.62 1.56
C SER A 132 -7.83 -1.20 2.13
N SER A 133 -7.03 -0.29 1.53
CA SER A 133 -7.03 1.13 1.89
C SER A 133 -8.36 1.82 1.59
N PHE A 134 -9.02 1.48 0.49
CA PHE A 134 -10.33 2.01 0.16
C PHE A 134 -11.39 1.58 1.18
N LEU A 135 -11.43 0.29 1.54
CA LEU A 135 -12.36 -0.25 2.55
C LEU A 135 -12.14 0.39 3.92
N LEU A 136 -10.88 0.63 4.29
CA LEU A 136 -10.55 1.34 5.54
C LEU A 136 -11.01 2.80 5.49
N CYS A 137 -10.84 3.49 4.36
CA CYS A 137 -11.35 4.85 4.16
C CYS A 137 -12.89 4.91 4.27
N VAL A 138 -13.60 3.96 3.64
CA VAL A 138 -15.07 3.84 3.77
C VAL A 138 -15.47 3.54 5.21
N TYR A 139 -14.75 2.66 5.91
CA TYR A 139 -15.00 2.38 7.33
C TYR A 139 -14.84 3.63 8.20
N ILE A 140 -13.77 4.41 8.00
CA ILE A 140 -13.54 5.66 8.73
C ILE A 140 -14.66 6.68 8.43
N ALA A 141 -15.05 6.83 7.17
CA ALA A 141 -16.14 7.71 6.76
C ALA A 141 -17.49 7.30 7.36
N PHE A 142 -17.78 6.00 7.36
CA PHE A 142 -19.01 5.44 7.94
C PHE A 142 -19.03 5.54 9.47
N SER A 143 -17.90 5.27 10.12
CA SER A 143 -17.73 5.47 11.57
C SER A 143 -18.01 6.91 11.97
N TRP A 144 -17.59 7.85 11.14
CA TRP A 144 -17.86 9.26 11.36
C TRP A 144 -19.34 9.62 11.17
N PHE A 145 -19.96 9.16 10.08
CA PHE A 145 -21.38 9.43 9.80
C PHE A 145 -22.30 8.98 10.95
N ILE A 146 -22.00 7.84 11.56
CA ILE A 146 -22.80 7.31 12.66
C ILE A 146 -22.51 8.05 13.97
N ASN A 147 -21.25 8.40 14.26
CA ASN A 147 -20.90 9.19 15.44
C ASN A 147 -21.56 10.58 15.46
N LEU A 148 -21.92 11.14 14.30
CA LEU A 148 -22.67 12.39 14.22
C LEU A 148 -24.18 12.26 14.47
N ASN A 149 -24.75 11.07 14.31
CA ASN A 149 -26.21 10.92 14.23
C ASN A 149 -26.82 10.05 15.33
N LEU A 150 -26.05 9.27 16.12
CA LEU A 150 -26.63 8.35 17.10
C LEU A 150 -25.76 8.15 18.36
N PRO A 151 -26.20 8.58 19.56
CA PRO A 151 -25.48 8.35 20.83
C PRO A 151 -25.51 6.89 21.34
N TYR A 152 -26.10 5.94 20.61
CA TYR A 152 -26.45 4.61 21.14
C TYR A 152 -25.87 3.41 20.38
N THR A 153 -24.89 3.58 19.49
CA THR A 153 -24.41 2.49 18.59
C THR A 153 -23.08 1.84 18.98
N THR A 154 -22.64 1.95 20.25
CA THR A 154 -21.36 1.41 20.72
C THR A 154 -21.23 -0.11 20.54
N ALA A 155 -22.31 -0.89 20.68
CA ALA A 155 -22.25 -2.35 20.58
C ALA A 155 -22.10 -2.86 19.13
N ALA A 156 -22.88 -2.31 18.18
CA ALA A 156 -22.77 -2.69 16.76
C ALA A 156 -21.43 -2.24 16.17
N PHE A 157 -20.89 -1.09 16.62
CA PHE A 157 -19.55 -0.63 16.26
C PHE A 157 -18.43 -1.47 16.86
N ALA A 158 -18.57 -1.87 18.12
CA ALA A 158 -17.65 -2.82 18.72
C ALA A 158 -17.66 -4.13 17.92
N LEU A 159 -18.84 -4.63 17.53
CA LEU A 159 -19.00 -5.83 16.71
C LEU A 159 -18.40 -5.69 15.30
N LEU A 160 -18.57 -4.55 14.63
CA LEU A 160 -17.95 -4.28 13.33
C LEU A 160 -16.42 -4.13 13.44
N ARG A 161 -15.93 -3.41 14.45
CA ARG A 161 -14.50 -3.29 14.74
C ARG A 161 -13.90 -4.64 15.08
N THR A 162 -14.55 -5.44 15.91
CA THR A 162 -14.11 -6.80 16.23
C THR A 162 -14.25 -7.71 15.02
N SER A 163 -15.24 -7.51 14.14
CA SER A 163 -15.39 -8.30 12.90
C SER A 163 -14.31 -8.00 11.88
N PHE A 164 -13.91 -6.73 11.72
CA PHE A 164 -12.78 -6.37 10.87
C PHE A 164 -11.47 -6.85 11.48
N ARG A 165 -11.25 -6.62 12.78
CA ARG A 165 -10.07 -7.12 13.50
C ARG A 165 -10.01 -8.65 13.52
N SER A 166 -11.14 -9.34 13.64
CA SER A 166 -11.19 -10.80 13.62
C SER A 166 -11.00 -11.36 12.22
N ARG A 167 -11.54 -10.75 11.17
CA ARG A 167 -11.26 -11.16 9.78
C ARG A 167 -9.78 -10.97 9.43
N MET A 168 -9.18 -9.89 9.92
CA MET A 168 -7.74 -9.62 9.77
C MET A 168 -6.90 -10.61 10.57
N LEU A 169 -7.27 -10.91 11.83
CA LEU A 169 -6.65 -11.98 12.61
C LEU A 169 -6.84 -13.36 11.98
N ILE A 170 -7.96 -13.58 11.27
CA ILE A 170 -8.18 -14.79 10.48
C ILE A 170 -7.22 -14.81 9.29
N PHE A 171 -6.92 -13.67 8.64
CA PHE A 171 -5.86 -13.62 7.62
C PHE A 171 -4.48 -13.85 8.25
N ASP A 172 -4.11 -13.15 9.33
CA ASP A 172 -2.87 -13.40 10.07
C ASP A 172 -2.72 -14.87 10.49
N PHE A 173 -3.80 -15.46 10.99
CA PHE A 173 -3.85 -16.85 11.44
C PHE A 173 -3.84 -17.81 10.26
N LEU A 174 -4.56 -17.54 9.16
CA LEU A 174 -4.53 -18.35 7.94
C LEU A 174 -3.13 -18.28 7.32
N ASP A 175 -2.49 -17.12 7.28
CA ASP A 175 -1.14 -16.98 6.76
C ASP A 175 -0.14 -17.69 7.68
N ALA A 176 -0.24 -17.53 8.99
CA ALA A 176 0.62 -18.23 9.95
C ALA A 176 0.37 -19.75 9.98
N THR A 177 -0.86 -20.23 9.89
CA THR A 177 -1.15 -21.68 10.02
C THR A 177 -1.16 -22.41 8.69
N LEU A 178 -1.57 -21.78 7.59
CA LEU A 178 -1.52 -22.39 6.27
C LEU A 178 -0.16 -22.23 5.63
N ILE A 179 0.54 -21.11 5.80
CA ILE A 179 1.82 -20.88 5.11
C ILE A 179 3.01 -21.39 5.94
N ALA A 180 3.00 -21.24 7.28
CA ALA A 180 4.16 -21.66 8.10
C ALA A 180 4.56 -23.14 7.94
N PRO A 181 3.65 -24.12 7.81
CA PRO A 181 4.05 -25.52 7.58
C PRO A 181 4.82 -25.73 6.27
N PHE A 182 4.63 -24.85 5.28
CA PHE A 182 5.38 -24.88 4.02
C PHE A 182 6.64 -24.00 4.05
N CYS A 183 6.84 -23.22 5.11
CA CYS A 183 8.02 -22.38 5.33
C CYS A 183 9.18 -23.18 5.96
N THR A 184 9.60 -24.26 5.31
CA THR A 184 10.72 -25.12 5.77
C THR A 184 12.10 -24.53 5.46
N THR A 185 12.15 -23.44 4.72
CA THR A 185 13.39 -22.76 4.34
C THR A 185 13.49 -21.43 5.07
N ALA A 186 14.72 -20.98 5.36
CA ALA A 186 14.97 -19.65 5.94
C ALA A 186 14.26 -18.52 5.16
N TRP A 187 14.09 -18.69 3.85
CA TRP A 187 13.34 -17.78 2.99
C TRP A 187 11.83 -17.84 3.20
N GLY A 188 11.25 -19.02 3.37
CA GLY A 188 9.84 -19.16 3.76
C GLY A 188 9.57 -18.46 5.09
N THR A 189 10.44 -18.67 6.07
CA THR A 189 10.38 -17.99 7.36
C THR A 189 10.49 -16.47 7.21
N PHE A 190 11.46 -15.97 6.44
CA PHE A 190 11.62 -14.54 6.16
C PHE A 190 10.37 -13.93 5.48
N ILE A 191 9.81 -14.59 4.47
CA ILE A 191 8.61 -14.12 3.77
C ILE A 191 7.42 -14.08 4.72
N LEU A 192 7.24 -15.12 5.54
CA LEU A 192 6.18 -15.17 6.54
C LEU A 192 6.31 -14.03 7.56
N PHE A 193 7.51 -13.85 8.15
CA PHE A 193 7.75 -12.75 9.09
C PHE A 193 7.53 -11.39 8.45
N THR A 194 7.96 -11.21 7.19
CA THR A 194 7.73 -9.97 6.46
C THR A 194 6.23 -9.75 6.26
N PHE A 195 5.47 -10.79 5.88
CA PHE A 195 4.03 -10.72 5.69
C PHE A 195 3.29 -10.39 6.98
N THR A 196 3.58 -11.10 8.07
CA THR A 196 3.04 -10.82 9.40
C THR A 196 3.39 -9.42 9.88
N TRP A 197 4.63 -8.96 9.66
CA TRP A 197 5.07 -7.61 9.99
C TRP A 197 4.28 -6.55 9.21
N MET A 198 4.04 -6.77 7.91
CA MET A 198 3.20 -5.90 7.08
C MET A 198 1.76 -5.83 7.57
N LEU A 199 1.17 -6.98 7.93
CA LEU A 199 -0.18 -7.02 8.47
C LEU A 199 -0.27 -6.31 9.83
N CYS A 200 0.73 -6.48 10.70
CA CYS A 200 0.82 -5.77 11.97
C CYS A 200 0.83 -4.25 11.77
N HIS A 201 1.68 -3.74 10.87
CA HIS A 201 1.75 -2.30 10.63
C HIS A 201 0.55 -1.73 9.87
N PHE A 202 -0.14 -2.54 9.06
CA PHE A 202 -1.41 -2.12 8.47
C PHE A 202 -2.46 -1.76 9.53
N LEU A 203 -2.36 -2.33 10.74
CA LEU A 203 -3.23 -2.02 11.88
C LEU A 203 -2.82 -0.78 12.68
N ASP A 204 -1.65 -0.20 12.41
CA ASP A 204 -1.17 0.99 13.13
C ASP A 204 -1.79 2.30 12.58
N GLY A 205 -2.50 2.26 11.45
CA GLY A 205 -3.20 3.40 10.85
C GLY A 205 -4.66 3.53 11.29
#